data_AF-A0A965L191-F1
#
_entry.id   AF-A0A965L191-F1
#
_cell.length_a   1.000
_cell.length_b   1.000
_cell.length_c   1.000
_cell.angle_alpha   90.00
_cell.angle_beta   90.00
_cell.angle_gamma   90.00
#
_symmetry.space_group_name_H-M   'P 1'
#
loop_
_entity.id
_entity.type
_entity.pdbx_description
1 polymer ?
#
loop_
_entity_poly.entity_id
_entity_poly.type
_entity_poly.pdbx_seq_one_letter_code
_entity_poly.pdbx_strand_id
1 'polypeptide(L)'
;MAETRDVPSATASSTCATGGTCQLGDRAPDGSGIVFFVSPEPQWWGQYLASSSSYYSQIGSSDSGRDWGGGLIQGKAGRIRGKEIGAGAENTRLLALQSPFHGFVLANGFHVPSKDELDALYNYIATSKSPLSTAYNIGVDGSPYWTSSEASDAFAWYQLFQDGTQFTDANGIVPGLTANKMMTKSNAHKGSSFKPAPMRYALVKAFAPKGAVLPLRPAPPTIPAGGRSSASCSAGTACQVGDIGPSGGVVFYDAGTRQSWGRWLEAAPAACQKSGLKWRRTGEGTYGSRVLPFLYPTWESAARQRVESKRIGMGKTNTELIVKQQTLSRRQIRRMSREQQGLVNVTPVGSTAAGYASSLVCGGKDDWFLPSKDELDALYN
;
A
#
# COMPACT_ATOMS: atom_id res chain seq x y z
N MET A 1 -23.60 33.21 4.87
CA MET A 1 -24.07 32.40 3.74
C MET A 1 -22.84 31.95 3.00
N ALA A 2 -22.44 30.69 3.21
CA ALA A 2 -21.30 30.09 2.54
C ALA A 2 -21.82 29.45 1.26
N GLU A 3 -21.26 29.88 0.13
CA GLU A 3 -21.59 29.44 -1.21
C GLU A 3 -21.32 27.93 -1.32
N THR A 4 -22.39 27.14 -1.33
CA THR A 4 -22.36 25.72 -1.67
C THR A 4 -21.98 25.61 -3.15
N ARG A 5 -20.68 25.45 -3.41
CA ARG A 5 -20.23 24.94 -4.70
C ARG A 5 -20.67 23.48 -4.80
N ASP A 6 -21.72 23.26 -5.59
CA ASP A 6 -22.14 21.95 -6.05
C ASP A 6 -20.93 21.20 -6.62
N VAL A 7 -20.65 20.05 -6.02
CA VAL A 7 -19.70 19.08 -6.55
C VAL A 7 -20.40 18.41 -7.73
N PRO A 8 -19.78 18.32 -8.93
CA PRO A 8 -20.41 17.65 -10.05
C PRO A 8 -20.77 16.23 -9.64
N SER A 9 -22.04 15.88 -9.81
CA SER A 9 -22.47 14.48 -9.87
C SER A 9 -21.52 13.73 -10.78
N ALA A 10 -21.08 12.54 -10.39
CA ALA A 10 -20.18 11.70 -11.18
C ALA A 10 -20.87 11.31 -12.51
N THR A 11 -20.81 12.21 -13.49
CA THR A 11 -21.11 11.92 -14.88
C THR A 11 -20.03 10.95 -15.33
N ALA A 12 -20.42 9.68 -15.48
CA ALA A 12 -19.61 8.68 -16.16
C ALA A 12 -18.98 9.32 -17.40
N SER A 13 -17.65 9.27 -17.53
CA SER A 13 -17.04 9.66 -18.80
C SER A 13 -17.66 8.80 -19.89
N SER A 14 -18.32 9.42 -20.88
CA SER A 14 -18.97 8.73 -22.00
C SER A 14 -17.97 7.86 -22.79
N THR A 15 -16.67 8.17 -22.67
CA THR A 15 -15.58 7.39 -23.25
C THR A 15 -15.40 6.04 -22.58
N CYS A 16 -15.39 5.95 -21.24
CA CYS A 16 -15.16 4.68 -20.55
C CYS A 16 -16.31 3.71 -20.81
N ALA A 17 -17.56 4.20 -20.74
CA ALA A 17 -18.76 3.39 -20.99
C ALA A 17 -18.78 2.76 -22.39
N THR A 18 -18.14 3.38 -23.38
CA THR A 18 -18.05 2.90 -24.77
C THR A 18 -16.76 2.13 -25.06
N GLY A 19 -15.95 1.84 -24.04
CA GLY A 19 -14.71 1.07 -24.16
C GLY A 19 -13.47 1.90 -24.50
N GLY A 20 -13.53 3.22 -24.36
CA GLY A 20 -12.40 4.13 -24.47
C GLY A 20 -11.64 4.28 -23.13
N THR A 21 -10.93 5.40 -22.98
CA THR A 21 -10.14 5.69 -21.78
C THR A 21 -11.04 5.88 -20.56
N CYS A 22 -10.65 5.26 -19.44
CA CYS A 22 -11.31 5.38 -18.15
C CYS A 22 -10.49 6.18 -17.14
N GLN A 23 -11.19 6.83 -16.21
CA GLN A 23 -10.64 7.55 -15.07
C GLN A 23 -11.12 6.93 -13.75
N LEU A 24 -10.49 7.31 -12.64
CA LEU A 24 -10.93 6.92 -11.31
C LEU A 24 -12.38 7.37 -11.06
N GLY A 25 -13.24 6.46 -10.61
CA GLY A 25 -14.66 6.72 -10.38
C GLY A 25 -15.57 6.47 -11.59
N ASP A 26 -15.01 6.26 -12.79
CA ASP A 26 -15.81 5.88 -13.94
C ASP A 26 -16.47 4.52 -13.73
N ARG A 27 -17.64 4.34 -14.34
CA ARG A 27 -18.29 3.04 -14.42
C ARG A 27 -17.65 2.22 -15.55
N ALA A 28 -17.30 0.97 -15.25
CA ALA A 28 -16.76 0.04 -16.24
C ALA A 28 -17.71 -0.12 -17.45
N PRO A 29 -17.19 -0.42 -18.66
CA PRO A 29 -17.99 -0.48 -19.89
C PRO A 29 -19.23 -1.40 -19.81
N ASP A 30 -19.12 -2.51 -19.10
CA ASP A 30 -20.22 -3.47 -18.89
C ASP A 30 -21.13 -3.12 -17.70
N GLY A 31 -20.93 -1.96 -17.08
CA GLY A 31 -21.69 -1.51 -15.91
C GLY A 31 -21.40 -2.30 -14.63
N SER A 32 -20.44 -3.23 -14.64
CA SER A 32 -20.24 -4.20 -13.56
C SER A 32 -19.54 -3.63 -12.31
N GLY A 33 -18.88 -2.47 -12.43
CA GLY A 33 -18.13 -1.89 -11.33
C GLY A 33 -17.68 -0.45 -11.55
N ILE A 34 -17.03 0.10 -10.52
CA ILE A 34 -16.45 1.43 -10.48
C ILE A 34 -14.92 1.30 -10.52
N VAL A 35 -14.28 2.04 -11.42
CA VAL A 35 -12.83 2.08 -11.58
C VAL A 35 -12.17 2.70 -10.36
N PHE A 36 -11.29 1.94 -9.71
CA PHE A 36 -10.55 2.37 -8.51
C PHE A 36 -9.03 2.44 -8.73
N PHE A 37 -8.54 1.90 -9.85
CA PHE A 37 -7.14 1.97 -10.23
C PHE A 37 -6.99 2.19 -11.73
N VAL A 38 -6.04 3.05 -12.11
CA VAL A 38 -5.69 3.38 -13.50
C VAL A 38 -4.18 3.33 -13.64
N SER A 39 -3.69 2.44 -14.50
CA SER A 39 -2.29 2.45 -14.94
C SER A 39 -2.08 3.52 -16.03
N PRO A 40 -0.94 4.23 -16.04
CA PRO A 40 -0.61 5.20 -17.10
C PRO A 40 -0.68 4.60 -18.50
N GLU A 41 -0.25 3.36 -18.64
CA GLU A 41 -0.22 2.62 -19.91
C GLU A 41 -0.78 1.19 -19.72
N PRO A 42 -1.28 0.55 -20.80
CA PRO A 42 -1.70 -0.85 -20.75
C PRO A 42 -0.59 -1.76 -20.21
N GLN A 43 -0.95 -2.54 -19.20
CA GLN A 43 -0.11 -3.57 -18.58
C GLN A 43 -0.61 -4.95 -18.96
N TRP A 44 0.17 -5.97 -18.63
CA TRP A 44 -0.15 -7.38 -18.94
C TRP A 44 -1.48 -7.87 -18.36
N TRP A 45 -1.97 -7.23 -17.29
CA TRP A 45 -3.25 -7.53 -16.65
C TRP A 45 -4.40 -6.66 -17.17
N GLY A 46 -4.12 -5.62 -17.95
CA GLY A 46 -5.06 -4.59 -18.35
C GLY A 46 -4.53 -3.18 -18.06
N GLN A 47 -5.40 -2.18 -18.05
CA GLN A 47 -5.06 -0.81 -17.70
C GLN A 47 -5.86 -0.29 -16.50
N TYR A 48 -7.04 -0.86 -16.26
CA TYR A 48 -7.99 -0.41 -15.26
C TYR A 48 -8.38 -1.57 -14.34
N LEU A 49 -8.54 -1.28 -13.05
CA LEU A 49 -9.23 -2.17 -12.13
C LEU A 49 -10.54 -1.53 -11.68
N ALA A 50 -11.61 -2.31 -11.72
CA ALA A 50 -12.91 -1.91 -11.21
C ALA A 50 -13.42 -2.87 -10.13
N SER A 51 -14.13 -2.33 -9.14
CA SER A 51 -14.79 -3.08 -8.09
C SER A 51 -16.30 -3.01 -8.24
N SER A 52 -17.00 -4.11 -7.97
CA SER A 52 -18.46 -4.11 -7.92
C SER A 52 -18.99 -3.17 -6.83
N SER A 53 -20.14 -2.53 -7.10
CA SER A 53 -20.80 -1.58 -6.18
C SER A 53 -22.11 -2.10 -5.55
N SER A 54 -22.65 -3.27 -5.90
CA SER A 54 -23.94 -3.71 -5.33
C SER A 54 -24.17 -5.23 -5.27
N TYR A 55 -24.18 -5.94 -6.40
CA TYR A 55 -24.60 -7.37 -6.42
C TYR A 55 -23.48 -8.31 -5.94
N TYR A 56 -22.25 -8.12 -6.42
CA TYR A 56 -21.14 -9.03 -6.10
C TYR A 56 -20.49 -8.75 -4.73
N SER A 57 -20.71 -7.58 -4.12
CA SER A 57 -20.26 -7.34 -2.74
C SER A 57 -21.01 -8.21 -1.74
N GLN A 58 -22.28 -8.58 -2.03
CA GLN A 58 -23.04 -9.53 -1.23
C GLN A 58 -22.50 -10.96 -1.39
N ILE A 59 -22.08 -11.36 -2.59
CA ILE A 59 -21.49 -12.69 -2.85
C ILE A 59 -20.18 -12.87 -2.05
N GLY A 60 -19.34 -11.83 -2.03
CA GLY A 60 -18.10 -11.80 -1.25
C GLY A 60 -18.32 -11.68 0.26
N SER A 61 -19.54 -11.43 0.73
CA SER A 61 -19.88 -11.26 2.14
C SER A 61 -20.67 -12.46 2.66
N SER A 62 -20.34 -12.95 3.86
CA SER A 62 -21.22 -13.84 4.62
C SER A 62 -21.14 -13.49 6.10
N ASP A 63 -22.25 -13.65 6.82
CA ASP A 63 -22.29 -13.35 8.26
C ASP A 63 -21.44 -14.33 9.08
N SER A 64 -21.22 -15.54 8.57
CA SER A 64 -20.28 -16.52 9.12
C SER A 64 -18.82 -16.27 8.73
N GLY A 65 -18.60 -15.40 7.74
CA GLY A 65 -17.34 -15.21 7.03
C GLY A 65 -17.01 -16.37 6.09
N ARG A 66 -15.98 -16.17 5.26
CA ARG A 66 -15.47 -17.14 4.29
C ARG A 66 -14.01 -17.45 4.61
N ASP A 67 -13.63 -18.72 4.47
CA ASP A 67 -12.22 -19.09 4.47
C ASP A 67 -11.53 -18.61 3.19
N TRP A 68 -10.22 -18.78 3.10
CA TRP A 68 -9.43 -18.30 1.96
C TRP A 68 -9.57 -19.20 0.72
N GLY A 69 -10.12 -20.41 0.84
CA GLY A 69 -10.32 -21.35 -0.27
C GLY A 69 -9.20 -22.38 -0.50
N GLY A 70 -8.36 -22.66 0.51
CA GLY A 70 -7.37 -23.76 0.45
C GLY A 70 -5.93 -23.32 0.15
N GLY A 71 -5.08 -24.22 -0.36
CA GLY A 71 -3.65 -23.97 -0.50
C GLY A 71 -3.23 -23.67 -1.94
N LEU A 72 -2.92 -22.40 -2.26
CA LEU A 72 -1.88 -22.14 -3.27
C LEU A 72 -0.56 -22.72 -2.75
N ILE A 73 0.26 -23.35 -3.59
CA ILE A 73 1.64 -23.68 -3.25
C ILE A 73 2.50 -22.95 -4.28
N GLN A 74 2.71 -21.66 -4.05
CA GLN A 74 3.65 -20.88 -4.85
C GLN A 74 5.04 -20.96 -4.23
N GLY A 75 6.07 -21.12 -5.06
CA GLY A 75 7.45 -20.89 -4.62
C GLY A 75 7.64 -19.43 -4.16
N LYS A 76 8.73 -19.14 -3.45
CA LYS A 76 9.03 -17.80 -2.90
C LYS A 76 8.84 -16.66 -3.92
N ALA A 77 9.36 -16.83 -5.13
CA ALA A 77 9.19 -15.83 -6.20
C ALA A 77 7.72 -15.66 -6.60
N GLY A 78 6.96 -16.74 -6.72
CA GLY A 78 5.53 -16.70 -6.99
C GLY A 78 4.76 -15.91 -5.92
N ARG A 79 5.06 -16.13 -4.65
CA ARG A 79 4.43 -15.40 -3.52
C ARG A 79 4.73 -13.91 -3.53
N ILE A 80 5.96 -13.51 -3.91
CA ILE A 80 6.34 -12.10 -4.06
C ILE A 80 5.53 -11.47 -5.19
N ARG A 81 5.57 -12.10 -6.36
CA ARG A 81 4.88 -11.64 -7.57
C ARG A 81 3.36 -11.71 -7.48
N GLY A 82 2.85 -12.58 -6.62
CA GLY A 82 1.43 -12.75 -6.34
C GLY A 82 0.83 -11.57 -5.57
N LYS A 83 1.63 -10.64 -5.05
CA LYS A 83 1.14 -9.43 -4.37
C LYS A 83 0.86 -8.27 -5.33
N GLU A 84 1.57 -8.22 -6.47
CA GLU A 84 1.60 -7.10 -7.40
C GLU A 84 0.21 -6.75 -7.98
N ILE A 85 0.01 -5.47 -8.32
CA ILE A 85 -1.12 -5.04 -9.16
C ILE A 85 -1.22 -5.91 -10.43
N GLY A 86 -2.41 -6.45 -10.69
CA GLY A 86 -2.70 -7.38 -11.77
C GLY A 86 -2.63 -8.86 -11.42
N ALA A 87 -1.99 -9.22 -10.30
CA ALA A 87 -1.80 -10.62 -9.93
C ALA A 87 -3.07 -11.32 -9.47
N GLY A 88 -4.10 -10.57 -9.06
CA GLY A 88 -5.29 -11.14 -8.44
C GLY A 88 -6.05 -12.11 -9.33
N ALA A 89 -6.14 -11.82 -10.64
CA ALA A 89 -6.80 -12.68 -11.60
C ALA A 89 -6.14 -14.06 -11.69
N GLU A 90 -4.81 -14.09 -11.82
CA GLU A 90 -4.07 -15.36 -11.93
C GLU A 90 -4.04 -16.11 -10.61
N ASN A 91 -3.85 -15.42 -9.48
CA ASN A 91 -3.95 -16.06 -8.16
C ASN A 91 -5.33 -16.70 -7.95
N THR A 92 -6.40 -16.00 -8.34
CA THR A 92 -7.77 -16.51 -8.24
C THR A 92 -7.98 -17.71 -9.17
N ARG A 93 -7.38 -17.71 -10.37
CA ARG A 93 -7.39 -18.87 -11.28
C ARG A 93 -6.75 -20.10 -10.65
N LEU A 94 -5.65 -19.92 -9.93
CA LEU A 94 -5.01 -21.01 -9.20
C LEU A 94 -5.85 -21.46 -8.00
N LEU A 95 -6.47 -20.54 -7.25
CA LEU A 95 -7.38 -20.88 -6.14
C LEU A 95 -8.62 -21.64 -6.63
N ALA A 96 -9.12 -21.32 -7.83
CA ALA A 96 -10.27 -21.98 -8.43
C ALA A 96 -10.05 -23.48 -8.72
N LEU A 97 -8.79 -23.93 -8.77
CA LEU A 97 -8.47 -25.36 -8.89
C LEU A 97 -8.88 -26.16 -7.64
N GLN A 98 -9.03 -25.50 -6.49
CA GLN A 98 -9.34 -26.13 -5.20
C GLN A 98 -10.61 -25.57 -4.55
N SER A 99 -11.16 -24.47 -5.08
CA SER A 99 -12.28 -23.76 -4.49
C SER A 99 -13.37 -23.47 -5.52
N PRO A 100 -14.55 -24.10 -5.41
CA PRO A 100 -15.69 -23.83 -6.28
C PRO A 100 -16.13 -22.36 -6.25
N PHE A 101 -15.97 -21.68 -5.12
CA PHE A 101 -16.28 -20.26 -4.98
C PHE A 101 -15.42 -19.40 -5.92
N HIS A 102 -14.09 -19.63 -5.95
CA HIS A 102 -13.21 -18.88 -6.83
C HIS A 102 -13.48 -19.19 -8.31
N GLY A 103 -13.85 -20.44 -8.63
CA GLY A 103 -14.34 -20.82 -9.96
C GLY A 103 -15.59 -20.04 -10.37
N PHE A 104 -16.58 -19.92 -9.47
CA PHE A 104 -17.79 -19.12 -9.69
C PHE A 104 -17.48 -17.64 -9.88
N VAL A 105 -16.58 -17.06 -9.07
CA VAL A 105 -16.15 -15.66 -9.18
C VAL A 105 -15.57 -15.38 -10.57
N LEU A 106 -14.68 -16.26 -11.06
CA LEU A 106 -14.07 -16.13 -12.40
C LEU A 106 -15.09 -16.27 -13.52
N ALA A 107 -16.03 -17.22 -13.42
CA ALA A 107 -17.08 -17.42 -14.41
C ALA A 107 -17.97 -16.18 -14.59
N ASN A 108 -18.04 -15.31 -13.58
CA ASN A 108 -18.77 -14.04 -13.62
C ASN A 108 -17.88 -12.83 -13.99
N GLY A 109 -16.63 -13.06 -14.42
CA GLY A 109 -15.74 -11.99 -14.90
C GLY A 109 -15.05 -11.19 -13.80
N PHE A 110 -15.04 -11.69 -12.56
CA PHE A 110 -14.37 -11.08 -11.42
C PHE A 110 -13.23 -11.97 -10.91
N HIS A 111 -12.44 -11.43 -10.00
CA HIS A 111 -11.43 -12.15 -9.24
C HIS A 111 -11.28 -11.55 -7.85
N VAL A 112 -10.63 -12.31 -6.96
CA VAL A 112 -10.22 -11.82 -5.65
C VAL A 112 -8.92 -11.00 -5.84
N PRO A 113 -8.87 -9.73 -5.40
CA PRO A 113 -7.71 -8.87 -5.58
C PRO A 113 -6.50 -9.46 -4.87
N SER A 114 -5.33 -9.33 -5.48
CA SER A 114 -4.05 -9.48 -4.79
C SER A 114 -3.91 -8.45 -3.67
N LYS A 115 -2.89 -8.63 -2.83
CA LYS A 115 -2.56 -7.74 -1.72
C LYS A 115 -2.49 -6.28 -2.17
N ASP A 116 -1.73 -5.97 -3.21
CA ASP A 116 -1.52 -4.58 -3.60
C ASP A 116 -2.75 -4.02 -4.33
N GLU A 117 -3.57 -4.85 -4.99
CA GLU A 117 -4.85 -4.44 -5.58
C GLU A 117 -5.90 -4.10 -4.51
N LEU A 118 -5.94 -4.87 -3.42
CA LEU A 118 -6.84 -4.60 -2.30
C LEU A 118 -6.42 -3.32 -1.57
N ASP A 119 -5.11 -3.09 -1.41
CA ASP A 119 -4.60 -1.84 -0.85
C ASP A 119 -4.93 -0.64 -1.73
N ALA A 120 -4.80 -0.77 -3.06
CA ALA A 120 -5.22 0.25 -4.00
C ALA A 120 -6.73 0.57 -3.89
N LEU A 121 -7.58 -0.45 -3.74
CA LEU A 121 -9.02 -0.27 -3.51
C LEU A 121 -9.30 0.47 -2.20
N TYR A 122 -8.69 0.04 -1.09
CA TYR A 122 -8.81 0.71 0.19
C TYR A 122 -8.39 2.18 0.09
N ASN A 123 -7.23 2.45 -0.50
CA ASN A 123 -6.69 3.80 -0.64
C ASN A 123 -7.62 4.68 -1.49
N TYR A 124 -8.21 4.16 -2.56
CA TYR A 124 -9.21 4.87 -3.35
C TYR A 124 -10.43 5.25 -2.49
N ILE A 125 -11.02 4.31 -1.76
CA ILE A 125 -12.20 4.56 -0.90
C ILE A 125 -11.88 5.53 0.23
N ALA A 126 -10.71 5.39 0.86
CA ALA A 126 -10.32 6.19 2.02
C ALA A 126 -9.94 7.64 1.67
N THR A 127 -9.58 7.91 0.40
CA THR A 127 -9.10 9.24 -0.02
C THR A 127 -10.02 9.96 -0.99
N SER A 128 -10.89 9.23 -1.70
CA SER A 128 -11.92 9.80 -2.56
C SER A 128 -13.27 9.65 -1.89
N LYS A 129 -14.17 10.64 -2.02
CA LYS A 129 -15.59 10.50 -1.63
C LYS A 129 -16.29 9.52 -2.60
N SER A 130 -15.80 8.29 -2.65
CA SER A 130 -16.07 7.30 -3.67
C SER A 130 -17.50 6.79 -3.61
N PRO A 131 -18.14 6.49 -4.76
CA PRO A 131 -19.38 5.71 -4.78
C PRO A 131 -19.26 4.33 -4.10
N LEU A 132 -18.03 3.77 -4.05
CA LEU A 132 -17.74 2.49 -3.40
C LEU A 132 -17.82 2.54 -1.88
N SER A 133 -17.87 3.73 -1.26
CA SER A 133 -18.03 3.87 0.20
C SER A 133 -19.34 3.27 0.73
N THR A 134 -20.34 3.05 -0.14
CA THR A 134 -21.59 2.37 0.22
C THR A 134 -21.48 0.84 0.20
N ALA A 135 -20.52 0.30 -0.54
CA ALA A 135 -20.26 -1.14 -0.64
C ALA A 135 -19.17 -1.61 0.34
N TYR A 136 -18.25 -0.72 0.70
CA TYR A 136 -17.10 -0.99 1.54
C TYR A 136 -17.01 0.06 2.66
N ASN A 137 -17.47 -0.31 3.84
CA ASN A 137 -17.31 0.51 5.02
C ASN A 137 -15.84 0.59 5.41
N ILE A 138 -15.43 1.77 5.88
CA ILE A 138 -14.11 2.02 6.45
C ILE A 138 -14.23 2.52 7.89
N GLY A 139 -13.15 2.47 8.67
CA GLY A 139 -13.18 2.92 10.06
C GLY A 139 -13.82 1.89 11.00
N VAL A 140 -14.53 2.35 12.03
CA VAL A 140 -15.05 1.44 13.08
C VAL A 140 -15.96 0.33 12.56
N ASP A 141 -16.65 0.57 11.44
CA ASP A 141 -17.55 -0.38 10.78
C ASP A 141 -16.88 -1.14 9.61
N GLY A 142 -15.57 -0.95 9.43
CA GLY A 142 -14.79 -1.64 8.42
C GLY A 142 -14.75 -3.15 8.64
N SER A 143 -14.68 -3.91 7.55
CA SER A 143 -14.59 -5.37 7.58
C SER A 143 -13.18 -5.85 7.18
N PRO A 144 -12.79 -7.07 7.61
CA PRO A 144 -11.59 -7.71 7.12
C PRO A 144 -11.85 -8.39 5.77
N TYR A 145 -10.91 -8.25 4.83
CA TYR A 145 -11.01 -8.78 3.48
C TYR A 145 -9.80 -9.64 3.12
N TRP A 146 -10.05 -10.87 2.68
CA TRP A 146 -9.02 -11.72 2.07
C TRP A 146 -8.49 -11.07 0.78
N THR A 147 -7.17 -11.19 0.59
CA THR A 147 -6.54 -10.99 -0.72
C THR A 147 -6.43 -12.36 -1.40
N SER A 148 -6.03 -12.44 -2.67
CA SER A 148 -5.65 -13.71 -3.32
C SER A 148 -4.17 -14.04 -3.17
N SER A 149 -3.40 -13.22 -2.43
CA SER A 149 -1.95 -13.37 -2.29
C SER A 149 -1.59 -14.34 -1.17
N GLU A 150 -0.83 -15.38 -1.53
CA GLU A 150 -0.24 -16.31 -0.58
C GLU A 150 0.99 -15.68 0.13
N ALA A 151 1.05 -15.78 1.46
CA ALA A 151 2.23 -15.37 2.22
C ALA A 151 3.21 -16.54 2.45
N SER A 152 2.67 -17.72 2.72
CA SER A 152 3.39 -18.99 2.88
C SER A 152 2.43 -20.16 2.72
N ASP A 153 2.95 -21.39 2.79
CA ASP A 153 2.15 -22.62 2.68
C ASP A 153 0.96 -22.64 3.66
N ALA A 154 1.13 -22.01 4.84
CA ALA A 154 0.11 -21.96 5.88
C ALA A 154 -0.65 -20.62 5.99
N PHE A 155 -0.15 -19.56 5.37
CA PHE A 155 -0.68 -18.20 5.58
C PHE A 155 -1.00 -17.46 4.29
N ALA A 156 -2.12 -16.75 4.29
CA ALA A 156 -2.56 -15.82 3.27
C ALA A 156 -2.62 -14.39 3.81
N TRP A 157 -2.54 -13.41 2.91
CA TRP A 157 -2.69 -12.00 3.26
C TRP A 157 -4.17 -11.60 3.32
N TYR A 158 -4.53 -10.79 4.32
CA TYR A 158 -5.80 -10.09 4.38
C TYR A 158 -5.59 -8.62 4.78
N GLN A 159 -6.59 -7.78 4.54
CA GLN A 159 -6.57 -6.36 4.89
C GLN A 159 -7.77 -5.99 5.75
N LEU A 160 -7.52 -5.17 6.77
CA LEU A 160 -8.54 -4.53 7.59
C LEU A 160 -8.99 -3.23 6.93
N PHE A 161 -10.26 -3.10 6.57
CA PHE A 161 -10.79 -1.81 6.09
C PHE A 161 -11.07 -0.83 7.24
N GLN A 162 -10.84 -1.24 8.49
CA GLN A 162 -10.90 -0.36 9.63
C GLN A 162 -9.84 0.75 9.57
N ASP A 163 -8.63 0.41 9.14
CA ASP A 163 -7.49 1.33 9.09
C ASP A 163 -6.55 1.12 7.88
N GLY A 164 -6.83 0.11 7.05
CA GLY A 164 -6.04 -0.27 5.89
C GLY A 164 -4.85 -1.15 6.22
N THR A 165 -4.72 -1.67 7.45
CA THR A 165 -3.59 -2.52 7.82
C THR A 165 -3.70 -3.90 7.18
N GLN A 166 -2.58 -4.41 6.66
CA GLN A 166 -2.49 -5.72 6.02
C GLN A 166 -1.78 -6.71 6.93
N PHE A 167 -2.30 -7.93 7.00
CA PHE A 167 -1.88 -8.96 7.94
C PHE A 167 -1.70 -10.31 7.27
N THR A 168 -0.79 -11.09 7.84
CA THR A 168 -0.73 -12.55 7.68
C THR A 168 -0.96 -13.28 9.00
N ASP A 169 -0.81 -12.58 10.13
CA ASP A 169 -0.77 -13.11 11.49
C ASP A 169 0.34 -14.15 11.76
N ALA A 170 1.24 -14.36 10.78
CA ALA A 170 2.36 -15.29 10.89
C ALA A 170 3.44 -14.79 11.85
N ASN A 171 4.46 -15.61 12.08
CA ASN A 171 5.68 -15.26 12.85
C ASN A 171 5.41 -14.85 14.30
N GLY A 172 4.43 -15.48 14.96
CA GLY A 172 4.16 -15.29 16.38
C GLY A 172 3.47 -13.97 16.74
N ILE A 173 3.00 -13.20 15.75
CA ILE A 173 2.16 -12.02 15.97
C ILE A 173 0.90 -12.41 16.73
N VAL A 174 0.28 -13.53 16.34
CA VAL A 174 -0.76 -14.20 17.11
C VAL A 174 -0.13 -15.44 17.76
N PRO A 175 0.01 -15.47 19.10
CA PRO A 175 0.63 -16.60 19.80
C PRO A 175 -0.08 -17.92 19.50
N GLY A 176 0.68 -18.92 19.05
CA GLY A 176 0.18 -20.27 18.76
C GLY A 176 -0.53 -20.44 17.42
N LEU A 177 -0.69 -19.37 16.62
CA LEU A 177 -1.28 -19.49 15.29
C LEU A 177 -0.29 -20.14 14.31
N THR A 178 -0.67 -21.28 13.73
CA THR A 178 0.16 -22.04 12.79
C THR A 178 -0.28 -21.90 11.34
N ALA A 179 -1.52 -21.49 11.09
CA ALA A 179 -2.09 -21.24 9.75
C ALA A 179 -3.30 -20.29 9.85
N ASN A 180 -3.64 -19.58 8.77
CA ASN A 180 -4.84 -18.74 8.72
C ASN A 180 -5.79 -19.02 7.52
N LYS A 181 -5.38 -19.84 6.55
CA LYS A 181 -6.13 -20.04 5.29
C LYS A 181 -7.52 -20.64 5.48
N MET A 182 -7.76 -21.37 6.58
CA MET A 182 -9.06 -21.98 6.90
C MET A 182 -9.92 -21.12 7.85
N MET A 183 -9.45 -19.93 8.23
CA MET A 183 -10.17 -19.07 9.16
C MET A 183 -11.29 -18.31 8.45
N THR A 184 -12.47 -18.24 9.07
CA THR A 184 -13.58 -17.44 8.56
C THR A 184 -13.73 -16.10 9.28
N LYS A 185 -12.88 -15.83 10.30
CA LYS A 185 -12.86 -14.56 11.04
C LYS A 185 -11.44 -14.05 11.19
N SER A 186 -11.28 -12.74 11.23
CA SER A 186 -10.00 -12.10 11.54
C SER A 186 -9.57 -12.37 12.99
N ASN A 187 -8.26 -12.38 13.24
CA ASN A 187 -7.73 -12.51 14.59
C ASN A 187 -7.85 -11.21 15.40
N ALA A 188 -7.97 -11.37 16.72
CA ALA A 188 -7.78 -10.27 17.65
C ALA A 188 -6.29 -10.00 17.84
N HIS A 189 -5.89 -8.74 17.72
CA HIS A 189 -4.50 -8.31 17.88
C HIS A 189 -4.29 -7.66 19.24
N LYS A 190 -3.26 -8.08 19.99
CA LYS A 190 -2.98 -7.53 21.32
C LYS A 190 -2.74 -6.02 21.25
N GLY A 191 -3.48 -5.26 22.05
CA GLY A 191 -3.39 -3.80 22.07
C GLY A 191 -4.21 -3.09 20.98
N SER A 192 -4.93 -3.85 20.14
CA SER A 192 -5.92 -3.31 19.21
C SER A 192 -7.33 -3.38 19.80
N SER A 193 -8.18 -2.42 19.45
CA SER A 193 -9.62 -2.45 19.71
C SER A 193 -10.42 -3.16 18.61
N PHE A 194 -9.75 -3.68 17.57
CA PHE A 194 -10.41 -4.40 16.48
C PHE A 194 -10.93 -5.74 16.98
N LYS A 195 -12.25 -5.87 16.97
CA LYS A 195 -12.93 -7.13 17.30
C LYS A 195 -12.78 -8.09 16.11
N PRO A 196 -12.59 -9.40 16.38
CA PRO A 196 -12.71 -10.44 15.36
C PRO A 196 -14.02 -10.26 14.57
N ALA A 197 -13.91 -10.23 13.25
CA ALA A 197 -15.04 -10.00 12.36
C ALA A 197 -15.05 -11.02 11.21
N PRO A 198 -16.22 -11.34 10.64
CA PRO A 198 -16.35 -12.21 9.47
C PRO A 198 -15.46 -11.77 8.32
N MET A 199 -14.65 -12.69 7.81
CA MET A 199 -13.75 -12.46 6.69
C MET A 199 -14.53 -12.46 5.38
N ARG A 200 -14.27 -11.44 4.54
CA ARG A 200 -14.99 -11.18 3.29
C ARG A 200 -14.05 -11.20 2.10
N TYR A 201 -14.62 -11.19 0.90
CA TYR A 201 -13.89 -10.94 -0.34
C TYR A 201 -14.38 -9.64 -0.98
N ALA A 202 -13.43 -8.78 -1.36
CA ALA A 202 -13.70 -7.77 -2.37
C ALA A 202 -13.60 -8.45 -3.73
N LEU A 203 -14.51 -8.14 -4.65
CA LEU A 203 -14.50 -8.71 -6.00
C LEU A 203 -14.18 -7.59 -6.99
N VAL A 204 -13.08 -7.78 -7.72
CA VAL A 204 -12.55 -6.81 -8.66
C VAL A 204 -12.40 -7.44 -10.04
N LYS A 205 -12.25 -6.61 -11.07
CA LYS A 205 -11.98 -7.03 -12.43
C LYS A 205 -10.93 -6.14 -13.06
N ALA A 206 -10.14 -6.72 -13.94
CA ALA A 206 -9.16 -6.03 -14.75
C ALA A 206 -9.64 -5.92 -16.19
N PHE A 207 -9.42 -4.78 -16.83
CA PHE A 207 -9.78 -4.55 -18.23
C PHE A 207 -8.93 -3.44 -18.85
N ALA A 208 -9.02 -3.28 -20.17
CA ALA A 208 -8.30 -2.28 -20.93
C ALA A 208 -9.24 -1.64 -21.98
N PRO A 209 -8.82 -0.53 -22.62
CA PRO A 209 -9.57 0.02 -23.75
C PRO A 209 -9.79 -1.04 -24.84
N LYS A 210 -10.92 -0.93 -25.54
CA LYS A 210 -11.29 -1.85 -26.61
C LYS A 210 -10.21 -1.82 -27.71
N GLY A 211 -9.69 -3.00 -28.07
CA GLY A 211 -8.63 -3.13 -29.07
C GLY A 211 -7.21 -2.86 -28.55
N ALA A 212 -7.03 -2.60 -27.25
CA ALA A 212 -5.71 -2.49 -26.66
C ALA A 212 -4.95 -3.82 -26.75
N VAL A 213 -3.70 -3.76 -27.21
CA VAL A 213 -2.77 -4.89 -27.16
C VAL A 213 -2.05 -4.83 -25.81
N LEU A 214 -2.19 -5.88 -25.01
CA LEU A 214 -1.54 -5.96 -23.71
C LEU A 214 -0.11 -6.51 -23.86
N PRO A 215 0.89 -5.91 -23.20
CA PRO A 215 2.24 -6.46 -23.19
C PRO A 215 2.28 -7.78 -22.42
N LEU A 216 3.34 -8.58 -22.64
CA LEU A 216 3.60 -9.74 -21.80
C LEU A 216 3.98 -9.30 -20.38
N ARG A 217 3.67 -10.14 -19.39
CA ARG A 217 4.10 -9.90 -18.01
C ARG A 217 5.64 -9.85 -17.97
N PRO A 218 6.26 -8.75 -17.51
CA PRO A 218 7.72 -8.65 -17.45
C PRO A 218 8.33 -9.78 -16.63
N ALA A 219 9.49 -10.30 -17.04
CA ALA A 219 10.24 -11.25 -16.21
C ALA A 219 10.87 -10.51 -15.01
N PRO A 220 11.09 -11.19 -13.86
CA PRO A 220 11.84 -10.61 -12.76
C PRO A 220 13.25 -10.19 -13.22
N PRO A 221 13.74 -9.02 -12.80
CA PRO A 221 15.08 -8.59 -13.15
C PRO A 221 16.12 -9.52 -12.52
N THR A 222 17.14 -9.90 -13.30
CA THR A 222 18.30 -10.64 -12.78
C THR A 222 19.36 -9.62 -12.35
N ILE A 223 19.50 -9.42 -11.05
CA ILE A 223 20.42 -8.44 -10.46
C ILE A 223 21.56 -9.21 -9.76
N PRO A 224 22.84 -8.97 -10.11
CA PRO A 224 23.97 -9.57 -9.42
C PRO A 224 24.04 -9.08 -7.97
N ALA A 225 24.67 -9.87 -7.11
CA ALA A 225 24.91 -9.48 -5.72
C ALA A 225 25.70 -8.16 -5.68
N GLY A 226 25.15 -7.14 -5.01
CA GLY A 226 25.76 -5.80 -4.93
C GLY A 226 25.38 -4.82 -6.05
N GLY A 227 24.58 -5.22 -7.04
CA GLY A 227 24.10 -4.36 -8.12
C GLY A 227 24.97 -4.38 -9.39
N ARG A 228 24.44 -3.81 -10.48
CA ARG A 228 25.08 -3.77 -11.81
C ARG A 228 25.86 -2.47 -11.99
N SER A 229 27.11 -2.55 -12.41
CA SER A 229 27.88 -1.35 -12.77
C SER A 229 27.33 -0.70 -14.04
N SER A 230 27.05 0.60 -13.98
CA SER A 230 26.51 1.38 -15.10
C SER A 230 27.05 2.80 -15.05
N ALA A 231 27.91 3.18 -16.01
CA ALA A 231 28.53 4.51 -16.03
C ALA A 231 27.50 5.64 -16.16
N SER A 232 26.43 5.42 -16.93
CA SER A 232 25.34 6.40 -17.03
C SER A 232 24.56 6.53 -15.72
N CYS A 233 24.38 5.42 -14.99
CA CYS A 233 23.66 5.47 -13.73
C CYS A 233 24.49 6.12 -12.64
N SER A 234 25.78 5.76 -12.53
CA SER A 234 26.70 6.39 -11.58
C SER A 234 26.90 7.89 -11.87
N ALA A 235 26.77 8.32 -13.13
CA ALA A 235 26.75 9.74 -13.51
C ALA A 235 25.39 10.43 -13.26
N GLY A 236 24.35 9.70 -12.86
CA GLY A 236 23.00 10.22 -12.59
C GLY A 236 22.22 10.61 -13.85
N THR A 237 22.61 10.13 -15.03
CA THR A 237 21.97 10.49 -16.30
C THR A 237 20.92 9.49 -16.75
N ALA A 238 21.18 8.19 -16.57
CA ALA A 238 20.23 7.12 -16.88
C ALA A 238 20.53 5.87 -16.05
N CYS A 239 19.54 5.44 -15.27
CA CYS A 239 19.61 4.22 -14.45
C CYS A 239 18.53 3.22 -14.85
N GLN A 240 18.85 1.93 -14.69
CA GLN A 240 17.88 0.85 -14.63
C GLN A 240 17.74 0.35 -13.19
N VAL A 241 16.60 -0.27 -12.86
CA VAL A 241 16.46 -1.02 -11.60
C VAL A 241 17.55 -2.10 -11.53
N GLY A 242 18.24 -2.17 -10.40
CA GLY A 242 19.38 -3.03 -10.14
C GLY A 242 20.75 -2.42 -10.47
N ASP A 243 20.82 -1.23 -11.06
CA ASP A 243 22.09 -0.53 -11.30
C ASP A 243 22.66 0.08 -10.01
N ILE A 244 23.98 0.22 -9.95
CA ILE A 244 24.67 0.98 -8.90
C ILE A 244 24.51 2.47 -9.20
N GLY A 245 23.83 3.16 -8.30
CA GLY A 245 23.51 4.58 -8.41
C GLY A 245 24.70 5.51 -8.12
N PRO A 246 24.51 6.83 -8.26
CA PRO A 246 25.53 7.84 -8.00
C PRO A 246 26.09 7.81 -6.57
N SER A 247 25.35 7.25 -5.63
CA SER A 247 25.69 7.19 -4.21
C SER A 247 26.32 5.85 -3.81
N GLY A 248 26.56 4.96 -4.80
CA GLY A 248 27.14 3.63 -4.60
C GLY A 248 26.16 2.59 -4.06
N GLY A 249 24.89 2.95 -3.89
CA GLY A 249 23.79 2.07 -3.55
C GLY A 249 23.15 1.43 -4.79
N VAL A 250 22.08 0.66 -4.61
CA VAL A 250 21.40 -0.03 -5.72
C VAL A 250 20.06 0.65 -6.00
N VAL A 251 19.83 1.01 -7.25
CA VAL A 251 18.55 1.57 -7.71
C VAL A 251 17.49 0.48 -7.64
N PHE A 252 16.41 0.72 -6.90
CA PHE A 252 15.31 -0.24 -6.74
C PHE A 252 14.01 0.22 -7.39
N TYR A 253 13.91 1.50 -7.79
CA TYR A 253 12.71 2.04 -8.40
C TYR A 253 13.05 3.05 -9.50
N ASP A 254 12.29 3.03 -10.59
CA ASP A 254 12.28 4.04 -11.66
C ASP A 254 10.82 4.50 -11.89
N ALA A 255 10.54 5.79 -11.71
CA ALA A 255 9.25 6.39 -12.01
C ALA A 255 8.97 6.50 -13.52
N GLY A 256 9.94 6.18 -14.38
CA GLY A 256 9.91 6.36 -15.84
C GLY A 256 10.09 7.82 -16.27
N THR A 257 9.58 8.76 -15.47
CA THR A 257 9.68 10.21 -15.68
C THR A 257 10.09 10.95 -14.41
N ARG A 258 10.58 12.19 -14.54
CA ARG A 258 10.97 13.00 -13.37
C ARG A 258 9.72 13.39 -12.57
N GLN A 259 9.74 13.05 -11.29
CA GLN A 259 8.75 13.46 -10.30
C GLN A 259 9.33 14.54 -9.37
N SER A 260 8.50 15.12 -8.52
CA SER A 260 8.91 16.15 -7.53
C SER A 260 9.96 15.66 -6.53
N TRP A 261 10.02 14.36 -6.28
CA TRP A 261 10.97 13.70 -5.38
C TRP A 261 12.19 13.11 -6.11
N GLY A 262 12.23 13.13 -7.44
CA GLY A 262 13.25 12.48 -8.26
C GLY A 262 12.66 11.56 -9.33
N ARG A 263 13.51 10.83 -10.05
CA ARG A 263 13.08 9.77 -10.99
C ARG A 263 13.35 8.38 -10.43
N TRP A 264 14.54 8.19 -9.86
CA TRP A 264 14.99 6.92 -9.32
C TRP A 264 15.06 6.95 -7.81
N LEU A 265 14.82 5.80 -7.17
CA LEU A 265 15.12 5.60 -5.76
C LEU A 265 16.27 4.59 -5.62
N GLU A 266 17.23 4.95 -4.77
CA GLU A 266 18.46 4.21 -4.52
C GLU A 266 18.49 3.74 -3.06
N ALA A 267 18.70 2.45 -2.84
CA ALA A 267 18.87 1.90 -1.51
C ALA A 267 20.31 2.13 -1.05
N ALA A 268 20.48 2.71 0.14
CA ALA A 268 21.79 3.04 0.68
C ALA A 268 22.73 1.81 0.76
N PRO A 269 24.04 1.99 0.49
CA PRO A 269 25.02 0.93 0.69
C PRO A 269 24.93 0.31 2.09
N ALA A 270 25.24 -0.98 2.21
CA ALA A 270 25.21 -1.69 3.50
C ALA A 270 26.06 -1.01 4.59
N ALA A 271 27.19 -0.41 4.21
CA ALA A 271 28.06 0.35 5.11
C ALA A 271 27.39 1.58 5.75
N CYS A 272 26.27 2.04 5.19
CA CYS A 272 25.55 3.23 5.63
C CYS A 272 24.25 2.90 6.37
N GLN A 273 23.94 1.62 6.53
CA GLN A 273 22.78 1.15 7.28
C GLN A 273 23.06 1.16 8.78
N LYS A 274 22.00 1.36 9.58
CA LYS A 274 22.09 1.37 11.05
C LYS A 274 20.86 0.70 11.66
N SER A 275 21.08 -0.03 12.75
CA SER A 275 20.04 -0.77 13.47
C SER A 275 19.88 -0.26 14.91
N GLY A 276 18.78 -0.64 15.57
CA GLY A 276 18.54 -0.33 16.98
C GLY A 276 18.13 1.12 17.28
N LEU A 277 17.81 1.92 16.26
CA LEU A 277 17.35 3.30 16.46
C LEU A 277 15.84 3.35 16.74
N LYS A 278 15.44 4.27 17.63
CA LYS A 278 14.02 4.57 17.86
C LYS A 278 13.44 5.26 16.62
N TRP A 279 12.20 4.91 16.23
CA TRP A 279 11.55 5.51 15.06
C TRP A 279 11.47 7.05 15.15
N ARG A 280 11.01 7.58 16.29
CA ARG A 280 10.96 9.02 16.61
C ARG A 280 11.22 9.29 18.09
N ARG A 281 11.36 10.57 18.45
CA ARG A 281 11.28 11.04 19.85
C ARG A 281 9.91 10.71 20.41
N THR A 282 9.87 9.93 21.48
CA THR A 282 8.68 9.74 22.32
C THR A 282 9.10 9.91 23.78
N GLY A 283 8.25 10.57 24.56
CA GLY A 283 8.37 10.50 26.02
C GLY A 283 8.17 9.06 26.47
N GLU A 284 8.82 8.67 27.56
CA GLU A 284 8.61 7.36 28.16
C GLU A 284 7.12 7.23 28.56
N GLY A 285 6.48 6.11 28.21
CA GLY A 285 5.06 5.87 28.54
C GLY A 285 4.02 6.53 27.64
N THR A 286 4.38 7.17 26.52
CA THR A 286 3.40 7.86 25.63
C THR A 286 2.89 7.01 24.46
N TYR A 287 2.67 5.71 24.67
CA TYR A 287 1.98 4.86 23.71
C TYR A 287 0.53 5.36 23.52
N GLY A 288 0.10 5.59 22.27
CA GLY A 288 -1.27 6.04 21.98
C GLY A 288 -1.59 7.48 22.39
N SER A 289 -0.61 8.40 22.42
CA SER A 289 -0.87 9.80 22.75
C SER A 289 -1.94 10.43 21.84
N ARG A 290 -2.88 11.20 22.40
CA ARG A 290 -3.89 12.01 21.66
C ARG A 290 -3.30 13.18 20.86
N VAL A 291 -1.98 13.33 20.89
CA VAL A 291 -1.23 14.33 20.14
C VAL A 291 -0.74 13.70 18.85
N LEU A 292 -1.17 14.25 17.73
CA LEU A 292 -0.69 13.80 16.44
C LEU A 292 0.78 14.19 16.20
N PRO A 293 1.57 13.35 15.52
CA PRO A 293 2.85 13.77 14.96
C PRO A 293 2.65 14.88 13.91
N PHE A 294 3.67 15.69 13.63
CA PHE A 294 3.58 16.67 12.52
C PHE A 294 3.42 16.02 11.14
N LEU A 295 3.66 14.71 11.05
CA LEU A 295 3.27 13.92 9.88
C LEU A 295 1.76 13.99 9.62
N TYR A 296 0.95 14.18 10.67
CA TYR A 296 -0.51 14.26 10.64
C TYR A 296 -1.02 15.47 11.45
N PRO A 297 -0.83 16.73 11.04
CA PRO A 297 -1.02 17.87 11.94
C PRO A 297 -2.48 18.13 12.37
N THR A 298 -3.48 17.61 11.65
CA THR A 298 -4.90 17.80 11.98
C THR A 298 -5.66 16.47 11.99
N TRP A 299 -6.54 16.27 12.97
CA TRP A 299 -7.30 15.02 13.13
C TRP A 299 -8.26 14.79 11.97
N GLU A 300 -8.87 15.86 11.46
CA GLU A 300 -9.82 15.84 10.36
C GLU A 300 -9.20 15.31 9.07
N SER A 301 -7.89 15.56 8.88
CA SER A 301 -7.15 15.09 7.69
C SER A 301 -6.25 13.89 7.95
N ALA A 302 -6.06 13.49 9.21
CA ALA A 302 -5.12 12.44 9.61
C ALA A 302 -5.39 11.10 8.91
N ALA A 303 -6.66 10.72 8.71
CA ALA A 303 -7.01 9.48 8.01
C ALA A 303 -6.51 9.50 6.55
N ARG A 304 -6.80 10.59 5.82
CA ARG A 304 -6.30 10.79 4.46
C ARG A 304 -4.78 10.86 4.42
N GLN A 305 -4.17 11.64 5.30
CA GLN A 305 -2.71 11.83 5.33
C GLN A 305 -1.96 10.53 5.68
N ARG A 306 -2.54 9.64 6.48
CA ARG A 306 -1.97 8.29 6.72
C ARG A 306 -1.88 7.50 5.43
N VAL A 307 -2.91 7.54 4.59
CA VAL A 307 -2.88 6.90 3.26
C VAL A 307 -1.86 7.59 2.36
N GLU A 308 -1.94 8.91 2.24
CA GLU A 308 -1.03 9.68 1.38
C GLU A 308 0.44 9.46 1.75
N SER A 309 0.77 9.41 3.06
CA SER A 309 2.14 9.21 3.54
C SER A 309 2.76 7.86 3.14
N LYS A 310 1.97 6.87 2.72
CA LYS A 310 2.50 5.57 2.30
C LYS A 310 3.09 5.60 0.89
N ARG A 311 2.61 6.51 0.03
CA ARG A 311 2.86 6.52 -1.42
C ARG A 311 4.34 6.58 -1.79
N ILE A 312 4.67 6.06 -2.97
CA ILE A 312 5.96 6.30 -3.62
C ILE A 312 6.23 7.80 -3.74
N GLY A 313 7.42 8.23 -3.35
CA GLY A 313 7.87 9.62 -3.34
C GLY A 313 7.69 10.33 -2.00
N MET A 314 7.01 9.72 -1.03
CA MET A 314 6.71 10.35 0.24
C MET A 314 7.79 10.14 1.30
N GLY A 315 8.74 9.22 1.13
CA GLY A 315 9.74 8.90 2.15
C GLY A 315 10.53 10.14 2.61
N LYS A 316 10.97 10.95 1.65
CA LYS A 316 11.69 12.21 1.92
C LYS A 316 10.83 13.19 2.71
N THR A 317 9.65 13.53 2.19
CA THR A 317 8.70 14.45 2.85
C THR A 317 8.34 13.98 4.26
N ASN A 318 8.06 12.69 4.42
CA ASN A 318 7.73 12.10 5.72
C ASN A 318 8.91 12.24 6.70
N THR A 319 10.12 11.92 6.24
CA THR A 319 11.35 12.04 7.05
C THR A 319 11.57 13.49 7.49
N GLU A 320 11.44 14.45 6.58
CA GLU A 320 11.56 15.88 6.88
C GLU A 320 10.53 16.35 7.91
N LEU A 321 9.26 15.92 7.80
CA LEU A 321 8.21 16.27 8.76
C LEU A 321 8.49 15.67 10.15
N ILE A 322 8.96 14.42 10.20
CA ILE A 322 9.37 13.76 11.45
C ILE A 322 10.54 14.52 12.08
N VAL A 323 11.55 14.90 11.30
CA VAL A 323 12.73 15.63 11.80
C VAL A 323 12.37 17.05 12.26
N LYS A 324 11.52 17.79 11.52
CA LYS A 324 10.98 19.09 11.95
C LYS A 324 10.29 19.01 13.31
N GLN A 325 9.61 17.90 13.60
CA GLN A 325 9.03 17.66 14.93
C GLN A 325 10.09 17.56 16.03
N GLN A 326 11.27 17.04 15.70
CA GLN A 326 12.35 16.84 16.64
C GLN A 326 13.22 18.10 16.84
N THR A 327 13.12 19.13 16.00
CA THR A 327 13.94 20.35 16.09
C THR A 327 13.25 21.54 16.76
N LEU A 328 12.03 21.35 17.30
CA LEU A 328 11.27 22.41 17.99
C LEU A 328 12.09 23.07 19.13
N SER A 329 12.12 24.41 19.13
CA SER A 329 12.78 25.19 20.18
C SER A 329 12.02 25.14 21.51
N ARG A 330 12.71 25.36 22.64
CA ARG A 330 12.08 25.48 23.98
C ARG A 330 10.94 26.51 24.02
N ARG A 331 11.03 27.60 23.24
CA ARG A 331 9.97 28.62 23.13
C ARG A 331 8.75 28.11 22.36
N GLN A 332 8.95 27.35 21.28
CA GLN A 332 7.85 26.73 20.53
C GLN A 332 7.18 25.63 21.34
N ILE A 333 7.95 24.79 22.03
CA ILE A 333 7.43 23.75 22.94
C ILE A 333 6.53 24.38 24.01
N ARG A 334 6.95 25.49 24.63
CA ARG A 334 6.15 26.21 25.64
C ARG A 334 4.81 26.76 25.13
N ARG A 335 4.63 26.94 23.82
CA ARG A 335 3.37 27.38 23.20
C ARG A 335 2.44 26.23 22.83
N MET A 336 2.92 24.99 22.91
CA MET A 336 2.11 23.79 22.68
C MET A 336 1.29 23.43 23.93
N SER A 337 0.26 22.60 23.78
CA SER A 337 -0.52 22.11 24.92
C SER A 337 0.36 21.31 25.90
N ARG A 338 -0.01 21.22 27.17
CA ARG A 338 0.76 20.46 28.18
C ARG A 338 0.95 18.99 27.78
N GLU A 339 -0.04 18.40 27.09
CA GLU A 339 0.02 17.04 26.54
C GLU A 339 1.03 16.92 25.39
N GLN A 340 1.16 17.95 24.56
CA GLN A 340 2.16 18.04 23.49
C GLN A 340 3.58 18.21 24.02
N GLN A 341 3.75 18.93 25.14
CA GLN A 341 5.05 19.18 25.76
C GLN A 341 5.69 17.91 26.33
N GLY A 342 4.90 16.96 26.85
CA GLY A 342 5.38 15.68 27.40
C GLY A 342 5.96 14.69 26.37
N LEU A 343 5.89 15.00 25.07
CA LEU A 343 6.35 14.13 23.97
C LEU A 343 7.75 14.45 23.48
N VAL A 344 8.35 15.55 23.95
CA VAL A 344 9.64 16.07 23.46
C VAL A 344 10.72 15.82 24.51
N ASN A 345 11.48 14.71 24.36
CA ASN A 345 12.63 14.43 25.22
C ASN A 345 13.98 14.75 24.54
N VAL A 346 14.99 15.12 25.34
CA VAL A 346 16.27 15.75 24.94
C VAL A 346 17.29 14.74 24.37
N THR A 347 16.87 13.86 23.47
CA THR A 347 17.80 12.99 22.73
C THR A 347 18.31 13.72 21.48
N PRO A 348 19.62 13.69 21.14
CA PRO A 348 20.11 14.26 19.89
C PRO A 348 19.36 13.70 18.68
N VAL A 349 19.03 14.53 17.69
CA VAL A 349 18.22 14.15 16.51
C VAL A 349 18.76 12.87 15.84
N GLY A 350 20.09 12.74 15.73
CA GLY A 350 20.78 11.58 15.16
C GLY A 350 20.65 10.25 15.94
N SER A 351 19.96 10.23 17.08
CA SER A 351 19.63 9.00 17.82
C SER A 351 18.30 8.36 17.40
N THR A 352 17.54 9.01 16.51
CA THR A 352 16.32 8.45 15.91
C THR A 352 16.58 7.97 14.49
N ALA A 353 15.78 7.03 13.98
CA ALA A 353 15.90 6.52 12.62
C ALA A 353 15.77 7.65 11.58
N ALA A 354 14.76 8.51 11.71
CA ALA A 354 14.54 9.64 10.80
C ALA A 354 15.65 10.68 10.88
N GLY A 355 16.13 10.98 12.10
CA GLY A 355 17.23 11.92 12.29
C GLY A 355 18.57 11.38 11.81
N TYR A 356 18.84 10.08 11.97
CA TYR A 356 20.02 9.44 11.38
C TYR A 356 20.00 9.57 9.86
N ALA A 357 18.91 9.15 9.20
CA ALA A 357 18.77 9.23 7.76
C ALA A 357 18.96 10.67 7.26
N SER A 358 18.28 11.64 7.88
CA SER A 358 18.36 13.06 7.51
C SER A 358 19.72 13.72 7.75
N SER A 359 20.59 13.14 8.57
CA SER A 359 21.96 13.65 8.84
C SER A 359 23.06 12.82 8.19
N LEU A 360 22.69 11.72 7.53
CA LEU A 360 23.62 10.77 6.98
C LEU A 360 24.35 11.40 5.79
N VAL A 361 25.68 11.34 5.81
CA VAL A 361 26.51 11.60 4.63
C VAL A 361 27.16 10.29 4.23
N CYS A 362 26.79 9.78 3.07
CA CYS A 362 27.23 8.49 2.56
C CYS A 362 27.31 8.51 1.03
N GLY A 363 28.35 7.89 0.46
CA GLY A 363 28.52 7.85 -1.00
C GLY A 363 28.70 9.23 -1.65
N GLY A 364 29.19 10.21 -0.88
CA GLY A 364 29.30 11.60 -1.34
C GLY A 364 27.97 12.36 -1.43
N LYS A 365 26.88 11.81 -0.84
CA LYS A 365 25.54 12.41 -0.79
C LYS A 365 25.06 12.59 0.64
N ASP A 366 24.21 13.58 0.86
CA ASP A 366 23.64 13.99 2.15
C ASP A 366 22.10 14.08 2.16
N ASP A 367 21.44 13.58 1.12
CA ASP A 367 20.00 13.67 0.91
C ASP A 367 19.24 12.38 1.25
N TRP A 368 19.81 11.55 2.14
CA TRP A 368 19.23 10.29 2.57
C TRP A 368 17.97 10.46 3.43
N PHE A 369 17.01 9.54 3.29
CA PHE A 369 15.75 9.55 4.02
C PHE A 369 15.25 8.14 4.34
N LEU A 370 14.29 8.03 5.26
CA LEU A 370 13.57 6.77 5.47
C LEU A 370 12.54 6.57 4.37
N PRO A 371 12.46 5.40 3.73
CA PRO A 371 11.46 5.15 2.72
C PRO A 371 10.04 5.25 3.30
N SER A 372 9.09 5.68 2.48
CA SER A 372 7.67 5.48 2.77
C SER A 372 7.35 3.98 2.77
N LYS A 373 6.13 3.63 3.21
CA LYS A 373 5.71 2.22 3.23
C LYS A 373 5.78 1.61 1.82
N ASP A 374 5.28 2.29 0.80
CA ASP A 374 5.21 1.73 -0.55
C ASP A 374 6.59 1.72 -1.21
N GLU A 375 7.48 2.65 -0.85
CA GLU A 375 8.89 2.61 -1.28
C GLU A 375 9.63 1.41 -0.68
N LEU A 376 9.34 1.09 0.59
CA LEU A 376 9.93 -0.09 1.24
C LEU A 376 9.34 -1.39 0.69
N ASP A 377 8.03 -1.43 0.39
CA ASP A 377 7.39 -2.55 -0.29
C ASP A 377 7.99 -2.73 -1.70
N ALA A 378 8.26 -1.65 -2.44
CA ALA A 378 8.91 -1.69 -3.75
C ALA A 378 10.37 -2.17 -3.70
N LEU A 379 11.11 -1.85 -2.63
CA LEU A 379 12.47 -2.35 -2.40
C LEU A 379 12.49 -3.86 -2.09
N TYR A 380 11.45 -4.37 -1.43
CA TYR A 380 11.36 -5.78 -1.04
C TYR A 380 10.96 -6.70 -2.20
N ASN A 381 10.10 -6.21 -3.09
CA ASN A 381 9.55 -6.95 -4.22
C ASN A 381 10.53 -7.02 -5.38
#